data_AF-A0A1I0SJK4-F1
#
_entry.id   AF-A0A1I0SJK4-F1
#
_cell.length_a   1.000
_cell.length_b   1.000
_cell.length_c   1.000
_cell.angle_alpha   90.00
_cell.angle_beta   90.00
_cell.angle_gamma   90.00
#
_symmetry.space_group_name_H-M   'P 1'
#
loop_
_entity.id
_entity.type
_entity.pdbx_description
1 polymer ?
#
loop_
_entity_poly.entity_id
_entity_poly.type
_entity_poly.pdbx_seq_one_letter_code
_entity_poly.pdbx_strand_id
1 'polypeptide(L)'
;MVTLFLNLFFAFSTVTNPLNLVDQTVKPVTAATAPPRFEGTWKYVVMDEQGVPESQFTLTLHQEENRVKGQYCAITQSGGKTDCEPDVVYNLQGTIQKGKLIGRFYSFFGMPKDKGSFELSFLPGQRLQWKVTHPTKSVYYAPEHCVLKPVKQP
;
A
#
# COMPACT_ATOMS: atom_id res chain seq x y z
N MET A 1 94.90 -16.69 -19.98
CA MET A 1 94.10 -16.18 -21.12
C MET A 1 92.98 -15.32 -20.52
N VAL A 2 93.21 -14.00 -20.41
CA VAL A 2 92.56 -12.93 -21.22
C VAL A 2 91.09 -12.73 -20.80
N THR A 3 90.79 -11.83 -19.86
CA THR A 3 90.29 -10.42 -20.06
C THR A 3 88.75 -10.36 -19.95
N LEU A 4 88.15 -9.87 -18.86
CA LEU A 4 87.80 -8.48 -18.48
C LEU A 4 86.58 -7.89 -19.25
N PHE A 5 85.61 -7.33 -18.51
CA PHE A 5 84.74 -6.14 -18.71
C PHE A 5 83.51 -6.31 -17.77
N LEU A 6 83.32 -5.67 -16.62
CA LEU A 6 83.35 -4.26 -16.17
C LEU A 6 82.07 -3.46 -16.51
N ASN A 7 81.51 -2.84 -15.45
CA ASN A 7 80.56 -1.70 -15.37
C ASN A 7 79.04 -2.01 -15.53
N LEU A 8 78.09 -1.34 -14.86
CA LEU A 8 78.12 -0.16 -13.98
C LEU A 8 76.87 -0.11 -13.08
N PHE A 9 77.02 0.60 -11.96
CA PHE A 9 76.05 1.08 -10.96
C PHE A 9 74.74 1.69 -11.49
N PHE A 10 73.66 1.57 -10.71
CA PHE A 10 72.93 2.73 -10.15
C PHE A 10 72.24 2.32 -8.83
N ALA A 11 72.54 3.07 -7.77
CA ALA A 11 71.83 3.06 -6.50
C ALA A 11 70.78 4.18 -6.51
N PHE A 12 69.60 3.97 -5.92
CA PHE A 12 68.86 5.01 -5.20
C PHE A 12 67.92 4.37 -4.16
N SER A 13 68.19 4.69 -2.89
CA SER A 13 67.32 4.60 -1.71
C SER A 13 66.03 5.43 -1.92
N THR A 14 64.87 5.23 -1.27
CA THR A 14 64.57 5.41 0.16
C THR A 14 63.07 5.15 0.48
N VAL A 15 62.81 4.73 1.73
CA VAL A 15 61.78 5.26 2.68
C VAL A 15 60.28 4.87 2.55
N THR A 16 59.87 4.02 3.51
CA THR A 16 58.68 4.00 4.40
C THR A 16 57.33 4.64 3.98
N ASN A 17 56.23 3.89 4.10
CA ASN A 17 55.32 3.94 5.27
C ASN A 17 54.13 2.95 5.15
N PRO A 18 53.63 2.38 6.28
CA PRO A 18 52.43 1.55 6.33
C PRO A 18 51.21 2.33 6.87
N LEU A 19 50.08 2.27 6.18
CA LEU A 19 48.74 2.73 6.63
C LEU A 19 47.72 1.89 5.81
N ASN A 20 46.59 1.37 6.27
CA ASN A 20 45.79 1.61 7.45
C ASN A 20 44.80 0.44 7.59
N LEU A 21 44.56 -0.08 8.81
CA LEU A 21 43.41 -0.94 9.09
C LEU A 21 42.13 -0.09 9.00
N VAL A 22 41.20 -0.44 8.11
CA VAL A 22 39.81 -0.01 8.25
C VAL A 22 38.99 -1.23 8.65
N ASP A 23 38.62 -1.24 9.92
CA ASP A 23 37.54 -2.05 10.48
C ASP A 23 36.25 -1.78 9.68
N GLN A 24 35.82 -2.77 8.90
CA GLN A 24 34.51 -2.77 8.25
C GLN A 24 33.57 -3.73 8.99
N THR A 25 33.20 -3.38 10.21
CA THR A 25 31.96 -3.88 10.82
C THR A 25 30.75 -3.20 10.17
N VAL A 26 30.43 -3.61 8.94
CA VAL A 26 29.16 -3.24 8.30
C VAL A 26 28.03 -3.94 9.08
N LYS A 27 27.33 -3.18 9.93
CA LYS A 27 26.02 -3.59 10.45
C LYS A 27 25.11 -3.91 9.27
N PRO A 28 24.36 -5.03 9.28
CA PRO A 28 23.36 -5.28 8.26
C PRO A 28 22.30 -4.18 8.36
N VAL A 29 22.20 -3.37 7.31
CA VAL A 29 21.06 -2.47 7.12
C VAL A 29 19.88 -3.37 6.79
N THR A 30 19.12 -3.76 7.82
CA THR A 30 17.81 -4.37 7.62
C THR A 30 17.00 -3.40 6.78
N ALA A 31 16.74 -3.76 5.52
CA ALA A 31 15.86 -2.98 4.65
C ALA A 31 14.51 -2.87 5.37
N ALA A 32 14.20 -1.68 5.88
CA ALA A 32 12.87 -1.38 6.39
C ALA A 32 11.90 -1.63 5.24
N THR A 33 11.08 -2.67 5.35
CA THR A 33 10.02 -2.92 4.37
C THR A 33 9.15 -1.68 4.34
N ALA A 34 9.04 -1.05 3.16
CA ALA A 34 8.17 0.12 3.00
C ALA A 34 6.75 -0.23 3.48
N PRO A 35 6.06 0.69 4.17
CA PRO A 35 4.70 0.43 4.62
C PRO A 35 3.81 0.04 3.43
N PRO A 36 2.83 -0.86 3.62
CA PRO A 36 1.92 -1.25 2.56
C PRO A 36 1.23 -0.02 1.97
N ARG A 37 1.22 0.07 0.63
CA ARG A 37 0.63 1.19 -0.08
C ARG A 37 -0.85 0.93 -0.37
N PHE A 38 -1.71 1.58 0.40
CA PHE A 38 -3.16 1.65 0.21
C PHE A 38 -3.53 2.75 -0.78
N GLU A 39 -3.10 2.59 -2.03
CA GLU A 39 -3.47 3.50 -3.12
C GLU A 39 -3.87 2.72 -4.37
N GLY A 40 -4.98 3.13 -4.98
CA GLY A 40 -5.55 2.47 -6.14
C GLY A 40 -7.06 2.26 -6.02
N THR A 41 -7.59 1.39 -6.88
CA THR A 41 -9.00 1.05 -6.94
C THR A 41 -9.20 -0.46 -6.85
N TRP A 42 -10.16 -0.87 -6.03
CA TRP A 42 -10.56 -2.26 -5.86
C TRP A 42 -12.06 -2.42 -6.00
N LYS A 43 -12.49 -3.62 -6.39
CA LYS A 43 -13.88 -3.94 -6.64
C LYS A 43 -14.27 -5.31 -6.10
N TYR A 44 -15.44 -5.39 -5.50
CA TYR A 44 -16.16 -6.62 -5.17
C TYR A 44 -17.47 -6.63 -5.97
N VAL A 45 -17.79 -7.77 -6.59
CA VAL A 45 -19.00 -7.92 -7.42
C VAL A 45 -19.65 -9.25 -7.10
N VAL A 46 -20.96 -9.21 -6.86
CA VAL A 46 -21.85 -10.37 -6.79
C VAL A 46 -22.65 -10.40 -8.07
N MET A 47 -22.61 -11.52 -8.78
CA MET A 47 -23.40 -11.76 -9.98
C MET A 47 -24.63 -12.58 -9.61
N ASP A 48 -25.76 -12.32 -10.27
CA ASP A 48 -26.92 -13.20 -10.25
C ASP A 48 -26.70 -14.46 -11.10
N GLU A 49 -27.72 -15.32 -11.16
CA GLU A 49 -27.71 -16.57 -11.93
C GLU A 49 -27.57 -16.34 -13.45
N GLN A 50 -27.92 -15.16 -13.93
CA GLN A 50 -27.84 -14.76 -15.33
C GLN A 50 -26.50 -14.10 -15.67
N GLY A 51 -25.59 -13.99 -14.69
CA GLY A 51 -24.27 -13.38 -14.86
C GLY A 51 -24.29 -11.85 -14.87
N VAL A 52 -25.37 -11.23 -14.39
CA VAL A 52 -25.51 -9.78 -14.29
C VAL A 52 -25.12 -9.33 -12.87
N PRO A 53 -24.40 -8.20 -12.69
CA PRO A 53 -24.08 -7.69 -11.36
C PRO A 53 -25.32 -7.35 -10.54
N GLU A 54 -25.62 -8.15 -9.52
CA GLU A 54 -26.67 -7.89 -8.53
C GLU A 54 -26.19 -6.85 -7.50
N SER A 55 -24.92 -6.95 -7.10
CA SER A 55 -24.30 -6.03 -6.15
C SER A 55 -22.85 -5.74 -6.52
N GLN A 56 -22.42 -4.52 -6.25
CA GLN A 56 -21.08 -4.02 -6.53
C GLN A 56 -20.62 -3.10 -5.41
N PHE A 57 -19.39 -3.30 -4.95
CA PHE A 57 -18.71 -2.42 -4.02
C PHE A 57 -17.36 -2.02 -4.60
N THR A 58 -17.19 -0.73 -4.86
CA THR A 58 -15.95 -0.15 -5.38
C THR A 58 -15.31 0.70 -4.30
N LEU A 59 -14.00 0.58 -4.15
CA LEU A 59 -13.20 1.32 -3.18
C LEU A 59 -12.02 1.98 -3.89
N THR A 60 -11.94 3.31 -3.84
CA THR A 60 -10.81 4.10 -4.37
C THR A 60 -10.10 4.79 -3.22
N LEU A 61 -8.78 4.59 -3.12
CA LEU A 61 -7.96 5.10 -2.02
C LEU A 61 -6.81 5.96 -2.54
N HIS A 62 -6.53 7.04 -1.80
CA HIS A 62 -5.37 7.90 -1.97
C HIS A 62 -4.60 7.97 -0.65
N GLN A 63 -3.30 7.70 -0.71
CA GLN A 63 -2.44 7.66 0.47
C GLN A 63 -1.45 8.83 0.47
N GLU A 64 -1.39 9.54 1.59
CA GLU A 64 -0.39 10.55 1.90
C GLU A 64 0.27 10.15 3.23
N GLU A 65 1.53 9.71 3.18
CA GLU A 65 2.25 9.13 4.31
C GLU A 65 1.49 7.96 4.97
N ASN A 66 1.06 8.13 6.23
CA ASN A 66 0.27 7.14 6.98
C ASN A 66 -1.23 7.44 6.97
N ARG A 67 -1.67 8.51 6.30
CA ARG A 67 -3.08 8.87 6.18
C ARG A 67 -3.62 8.40 4.84
N VAL A 68 -4.84 7.90 4.86
CA VAL A 68 -5.54 7.48 3.66
C VAL A 68 -6.90 8.15 3.65
N LYS A 69 -7.25 8.75 2.51
CA LYS A 69 -8.59 9.23 2.20
C LYS A 69 -9.10 8.43 1.01
N GLY A 70 -10.41 8.30 0.88
CA GLY A 70 -10.96 7.56 -0.23
C GLY A 70 -12.45 7.74 -0.37
N GLN A 71 -12.96 7.10 -1.39
CA GLN A 71 -14.38 7.04 -1.68
C GLN A 71 -14.76 5.58 -1.90
N TYR A 72 -15.84 5.16 -1.28
CA TYR A 72 -16.53 3.94 -1.68
C TYR A 72 -17.80 4.27 -2.43
N CYS A 73 -18.19 3.35 -3.30
CA CYS A 73 -19.48 3.34 -3.97
C CYS A 73 -20.06 1.93 -3.85
N ALA A 74 -21.25 1.81 -3.27
CA ALA A 74 -21.97 0.54 -3.15
C ALA A 74 -23.28 0.57 -3.93
N ILE A 75 -23.46 -0.37 -4.83
CA ILE A 75 -24.67 -0.57 -5.62
C ILE A 75 -25.22 -1.94 -5.23
N THR A 76 -26.49 -2.02 -4.87
CA THR A 76 -27.16 -3.27 -4.49
C THR A 76 -28.55 -3.34 -5.13
N GLN A 77 -29.19 -4.51 -5.08
CA GLN A 77 -30.51 -4.75 -5.67
C GLN A 77 -30.54 -4.42 -7.17
N SER A 78 -29.52 -4.85 -7.90
CA SER A 78 -29.38 -4.64 -9.36
C SER A 78 -29.52 -3.16 -9.76
N GLY A 79 -29.00 -2.25 -8.93
CA GLY A 79 -29.07 -0.81 -9.15
C GLY A 79 -30.22 -0.11 -8.42
N GLY A 80 -31.11 -0.85 -7.74
CA GLY A 80 -32.22 -0.27 -6.97
C GLY A 80 -31.79 0.54 -5.75
N LYS A 81 -30.58 0.32 -5.23
CA LYS A 81 -29.99 1.10 -4.12
C LYS A 81 -28.54 1.45 -4.46
N THR A 82 -28.22 2.74 -4.40
CA THR A 82 -26.91 3.28 -4.82
C THR A 82 -26.36 4.23 -3.77
N ASP A 83 -25.46 3.73 -2.93
CA ASP A 83 -24.71 4.49 -1.92
C ASP A 83 -23.41 4.96 -2.55
N CYS A 84 -23.57 5.94 -3.44
CA CYS A 84 -22.50 6.50 -4.26
C CYS A 84 -22.77 7.98 -4.49
N GLU A 85 -21.68 8.72 -4.69
CA GLU A 85 -21.68 10.09 -5.19
C GLU A 85 -20.95 10.08 -6.53
N PRO A 86 -21.52 10.62 -7.63
CA PRO A 86 -20.82 10.75 -8.91
C PRO A 86 -19.57 11.63 -8.84
N ASP A 87 -19.59 12.66 -8.00
CA ASP A 87 -18.43 13.51 -7.77
C ASP A 87 -17.40 12.85 -6.83
N VAL A 88 -16.15 13.33 -6.89
CA VAL A 88 -15.10 12.86 -5.97
C VAL A 88 -15.33 13.44 -4.59
N VAL A 89 -16.03 12.68 -3.75
CA VAL A 89 -16.32 13.02 -2.35
C VAL A 89 -15.78 11.92 -1.46
N TYR A 90 -14.76 12.26 -0.66
CA TYR A 90 -14.14 11.30 0.23
C TYR A 90 -15.06 10.97 1.41
N ASN A 91 -15.76 9.83 1.32
CA ASN A 91 -16.64 9.33 2.36
C ASN A 91 -15.96 8.34 3.31
N LEU A 92 -14.65 8.14 3.19
CA LEU A 92 -13.84 7.42 4.17
C LEU A 92 -12.46 8.06 4.38
N GLN A 93 -11.96 7.90 5.60
CA GLN A 93 -10.61 8.32 5.98
C GLN A 93 -10.04 7.37 7.03
N GLY A 94 -8.73 7.19 7.08
CA GLY A 94 -8.09 6.34 8.06
C GLY A 94 -6.59 6.54 8.18
N THR A 95 -5.99 5.73 9.05
CA THR A 95 -4.55 5.71 9.29
C THR A 95 -4.00 4.29 9.21
N ILE A 96 -2.78 4.16 8.72
CA ILE A 96 -2.08 2.88 8.63
C ILE A 96 -1.43 2.57 9.98
N GLN A 97 -1.84 1.46 10.59
CA GLN A 97 -1.36 1.00 11.89
C GLN A 97 -1.06 -0.50 11.79
N LYS A 98 0.19 -0.89 12.09
CA LYS A 98 0.63 -2.31 12.07
C LYS A 98 0.27 -3.03 10.75
N GLY A 99 0.46 -2.35 9.61
CA GLY A 99 0.20 -2.90 8.28
C GLY A 99 -1.27 -2.96 7.85
N LYS A 100 -2.20 -2.46 8.67
CA LYS A 100 -3.62 -2.38 8.38
C LYS A 100 -4.05 -0.92 8.27
N LEU A 101 -5.05 -0.64 7.45
CA LEU A 101 -5.69 0.67 7.43
C LEU A 101 -6.93 0.61 8.32
N ILE A 102 -6.92 1.41 9.39
CA ILE A 102 -8.04 1.56 10.33
C ILE A 102 -8.66 2.92 10.10
N GLY A 103 -9.97 2.97 9.86
CA GLY A 103 -10.62 4.22 9.46
C GLY A 103 -12.07 4.33 9.84
N ARG A 104 -12.67 5.44 9.42
CA ARG A 104 -14.09 5.75 9.57
C ARG A 104 -14.69 6.07 8.21
N PHE A 105 -15.96 5.71 8.04
CA PHE A 105 -16.71 5.96 6.81
C PHE A 105 -18.10 6.50 7.13
N TYR A 106 -18.74 7.16 6.17
CA TYR A 106 -20.15 7.48 6.20
C TYR A 106 -20.81 7.11 4.87
N SER A 107 -22.13 6.90 4.92
CA SER A 107 -22.96 6.63 3.74
C SER A 107 -23.55 7.91 3.17
N PHE A 108 -23.70 7.95 1.85
CA PHE A 108 -24.36 9.06 1.15
C PHE A 108 -25.88 9.07 1.33
N PHE A 109 -26.48 7.97 1.81
CA PHE A 109 -27.87 7.95 2.30
C PHE A 109 -28.00 8.48 3.74
N GLY A 110 -26.89 8.51 4.48
CA GLY A 110 -26.83 8.91 5.87
C GLY A 110 -26.38 10.35 6.05
N MET A 111 -26.37 10.79 7.30
CA MET A 111 -25.72 12.05 7.64
C MET A 111 -24.20 11.83 7.79
N PRO A 112 -23.32 12.72 7.25
CA PRO A 112 -21.86 12.58 7.39
C PRO A 112 -21.34 12.52 8.84
N LYS A 113 -22.14 12.98 9.80
CA LYS A 113 -21.82 12.89 11.24
C LYS A 113 -21.95 11.47 11.81
N ASP A 114 -22.76 10.61 11.18
CA ASP A 114 -23.02 9.25 11.63
C ASP A 114 -21.99 8.29 11.03
N LYS A 115 -20.77 8.33 11.58
CA LYS A 115 -19.64 7.56 11.04
C LYS A 115 -19.54 6.16 11.66
N GLY A 116 -19.40 5.16 10.79
CA GLY A 116 -18.97 3.80 11.12
C GLY A 116 -17.44 3.72 11.18
N SER A 117 -16.93 2.54 11.52
CA SER A 117 -15.50 2.23 11.54
C SER A 117 -15.22 0.98 10.71
N PHE A 118 -14.06 0.94 10.06
CA PHE A 118 -13.66 -0.16 9.20
C PHE A 118 -12.17 -0.51 9.38
N GLU A 119 -11.82 -1.69 8.91
CA GLU A 119 -10.45 -2.19 8.75
C GLU A 119 -10.24 -2.66 7.31
N LEU A 120 -9.07 -2.34 6.76
CA LEU A 120 -8.54 -2.92 5.52
C LEU A 120 -7.22 -3.62 5.77
N SER A 121 -7.07 -4.80 5.18
CA SER A 121 -5.82 -5.57 5.18
C SER A 121 -5.55 -6.18 3.81
N PHE A 122 -4.28 -6.27 3.45
CA PHE A 122 -3.88 -6.92 2.21
C PHE A 122 -3.95 -8.44 2.33
N LEU A 123 -4.44 -9.06 1.26
CA LEU A 123 -4.38 -10.49 0.99
C LEU A 123 -3.45 -10.76 -0.21
N PRO A 124 -2.98 -12.00 -0.42
CA PRO A 124 -2.17 -12.35 -1.59
C PRO A 124 -2.83 -11.92 -2.91
N GLY A 125 -2.00 -11.44 -3.85
CA GLY A 125 -2.46 -10.93 -5.15
C GLY A 125 -3.02 -9.50 -5.10
N GLN A 126 -2.54 -8.66 -4.18
CA GLN A 126 -2.98 -7.27 -3.98
C GLN A 126 -4.49 -7.12 -3.73
N ARG A 127 -5.14 -8.19 -3.25
CA ARG A 127 -6.54 -8.14 -2.85
C ARG A 127 -6.66 -7.42 -1.51
N LEU A 128 -7.79 -6.77 -1.29
CA LEU A 128 -8.09 -6.14 -0.01
C LEU A 128 -9.20 -6.89 0.68
N GLN A 129 -9.01 -7.23 1.94
CA GLN A 129 -10.10 -7.61 2.82
C GLN A 129 -10.66 -6.35 3.48
N TRP A 130 -11.94 -6.09 3.24
CA TRP A 130 -12.71 -5.05 3.90
C TRP A 130 -13.54 -5.65 5.03
N LYS A 131 -13.57 -4.95 6.17
CA LYS A 131 -14.40 -5.31 7.31
C LYS A 131 -14.92 -4.06 8.01
N VAL A 132 -16.24 -3.95 8.14
CA VAL A 132 -16.87 -3.01 9.08
C VAL A 132 -16.64 -3.54 10.49
N THR A 133 -16.03 -2.71 11.35
CA THR A 133 -15.78 -3.05 12.75
C THR A 133 -16.84 -2.45 13.67
N HIS A 134 -17.40 -1.31 13.28
CA HIS A 134 -18.53 -0.67 13.94
C HIS A 134 -19.45 -0.08 12.87
N PRO A 135 -20.73 -0.47 12.80
CA PRO A 135 -21.65 0.04 11.79
C PRO A 135 -21.92 1.53 11.99
N THR A 136 -22.34 2.22 10.93
CA THR A 136 -22.91 3.58 11.07
C THR A 136 -24.27 3.49 11.77
N LYS A 137 -24.74 4.58 12.39
CA LYS A 137 -26.14 4.65 12.88
C LYS A 137 -27.16 4.90 11.76
N SER A 138 -26.69 5.37 10.62
CA SER A 138 -27.49 5.63 9.42
C SER A 138 -27.60 4.36 8.56
N VAL A 139 -28.46 4.38 7.54
CA VAL A 139 -28.50 3.32 6.53
C VAL A 139 -27.26 3.43 5.64
N TYR A 140 -26.62 2.30 5.34
CA TYR A 140 -25.52 2.18 4.38
C TYR A 140 -25.66 0.88 3.60
N TYR A 141 -25.03 0.83 2.42
CA TYR A 141 -25.11 -0.33 1.53
C TYR A 141 -23.73 -0.95 1.23
N ALA A 142 -22.65 -0.43 1.83
CA ALA A 142 -21.37 -1.12 1.84
C ALA A 142 -21.50 -2.49 2.54
N PRO A 143 -20.85 -3.55 2.04
CA PRO A 143 -20.88 -4.86 2.68
C PRO A 143 -20.20 -4.81 4.05
N GLU A 144 -20.71 -5.59 5.02
CA GLU A 144 -20.07 -5.75 6.34
C GLU A 144 -18.66 -6.36 6.24
N HIS A 145 -18.49 -7.28 5.30
CA HIS A 145 -17.24 -7.97 5.05
C HIS A 145 -17.18 -8.43 3.59
N CYS A 146 -16.07 -8.17 2.92
CA CYS A 146 -15.83 -8.68 1.57
C CYS A 146 -14.33 -8.72 1.24
N VAL A 147 -14.00 -9.42 0.14
CA VAL A 147 -12.67 -9.40 -0.46
C VAL A 147 -12.75 -8.72 -1.81
N LEU A 148 -12.11 -7.57 -1.93
CA LEU A 148 -12.03 -6.81 -3.17
C LEU A 148 -10.81 -7.24 -4.00
N LYS A 149 -11.00 -7.25 -5.32
CA LYS A 149 -9.94 -7.49 -6.30
C LYS A 149 -9.44 -6.15 -6.85
N PRO A 150 -8.12 -5.99 -7.09
CA PRO A 150 -7.62 -4.78 -7.71
C PRO A 150 -8.24 -4.62 -9.11
N VAL A 151 -8.65 -3.39 -9.41
CA VAL A 151 -9.06 -3.03 -10.76
C VAL A 151 -7.79 -2.75 -11.54
N LYS A 152 -7.54 -3.49 -12.64
CA LYS A 152 -6.46 -3.14 -13.54
C LYS A 152 -6.76 -1.74 -14.09
N GLN A 153 -5.88 -0.78 -13.82
CA GLN A 153 -5.92 0.49 -14.52
C GLN A 153 -5.62 0.20 -16.01
N PRO A 154 -6.40 0.76 -16.95
CA PRO A 154 -6.17 0.59 -18.38
C PRO A 154 -4.78 1.09 -18.82
#